data_AF-A0A6V7KE41-F1
#
_entry.id   AF-A0A6V7KE41-F1
#
_cell.length_a   1.000
_cell.length_b   1.000
_cell.length_c   1.000
_cell.angle_alpha   90.00
_cell.angle_beta   90.00
_cell.angle_gamma   90.00
#
_symmetry.space_group_name_H-M   'P 1'
#
loop_
_entity.id
_entity.type
_entity.pdbx_description
1 polymer ?
#
loop_
_entity_poly.entity_id
_entity_poly.type
_entity_poly.pdbx_seq_one_letter_code
_entity_poly.pdbx_strand_id
1 'polypeptide(L)' 'ALKGMAATFRVTSSHIIRTSAERRLPSTDSVLTMLKWVERHLSKRKPRNTGNDLPNRYRRSSEGITMEMSFTEPLKDT' A
#
# COMPACT_ATOMS: atom_id res chain seq x y z
N ALA A 1 11.15 -20.16 3.51
CA ALA A 1 11.27 -18.97 4.38
C ALA A 1 10.41 -17.77 3.93
N LEU A 2 9.96 -17.66 2.68
CA LEU A 2 9.14 -16.52 2.18
C LEU A 2 7.74 -16.92 1.69
N LYS A 3 7.25 -18.10 2.13
CA LYS A 3 5.97 -18.67 1.68
C LYS A 3 4.83 -17.70 2.03
N GLY A 4 4.10 -17.24 1.01
CA GLY A 4 2.98 -16.29 1.16
C GLY A 4 3.37 -14.81 1.11
N MET A 5 4.66 -14.47 1.16
CA MET A 5 5.13 -13.09 0.96
C MET A 5 5.57 -12.83 -0.48
N ALA A 6 6.05 -13.85 -1.18
CA ALA A 6 6.46 -13.78 -2.57
C ALA A 6 5.88 -14.94 -3.36
N ALA A 7 5.57 -14.69 -4.64
CA ALA A 7 5.25 -15.73 -5.60
C ALA A 7 6.50 -16.03 -6.44
N THR A 8 6.73 -17.32 -6.75
CA THR A 8 7.87 -17.76 -7.55
C THR A 8 7.43 -18.38 -8.87
N PHE A 9 8.15 -18.04 -9.95
CA PHE A 9 7.82 -18.47 -11.31
C PHE A 9 9.02 -19.14 -11.96
N ARG A 10 8.75 -20.20 -12.74
CA ARG A 10 9.76 -20.83 -13.61
C ARG A 10 9.33 -20.75 -15.08
N VAL A 11 10.25 -20.31 -15.93
CA VAL A 11 10.06 -20.39 -17.38
C VAL A 11 10.40 -21.80 -17.84
N THR A 12 9.44 -22.48 -18.47
CA THR A 12 9.64 -23.80 -19.05
C THR A 12 8.55 -24.08 -20.08
N SER A 13 8.94 -24.67 -21.20
CA SER A 13 8.01 -25.10 -22.24
C SER A 13 7.26 -26.40 -21.86
N SER A 14 7.77 -27.18 -20.91
CA SER A 14 7.22 -28.48 -20.52
C SER A 14 6.84 -28.56 -19.05
N HIS A 15 5.70 -29.18 -18.78
CA HIS A 15 5.17 -29.36 -17.43
C HIS A 15 5.86 -30.47 -16.63
N ILE A 16 6.63 -31.34 -17.31
CA ILE A 16 7.27 -32.52 -16.71
C ILE A 16 8.48 -32.15 -15.84
N ILE A 17 9.09 -31.00 -16.08
CA ILE A 17 10.27 -30.56 -15.32
C ILE A 17 9.89 -30.33 -13.86
N ARG A 18 10.50 -31.10 -12.94
CA ARG A 18 10.36 -30.90 -11.49
C ARG A 18 11.01 -29.58 -11.07
N THR A 19 10.30 -28.78 -10.28
CA THR A 19 10.77 -27.47 -9.81
C THR A 19 10.12 -27.13 -8.47
N SER A 20 10.85 -26.36 -7.66
CA SER A 20 10.33 -25.83 -6.38
C SER A 20 9.51 -24.55 -6.55
N ALA A 21 9.45 -23.98 -7.76
CA ALA A 21 8.67 -22.77 -8.05
C ALA A 21 7.16 -23.05 -7.98
N GLU A 22 6.40 -22.09 -7.47
CA GLU A 22 4.96 -22.20 -7.28
C GLU A 22 4.18 -22.21 -8.60
N ARG A 23 4.64 -21.42 -9.59
CA ARG A 23 3.98 -21.29 -10.89
C ARG A 23 4.97 -21.44 -12.04
N ARG A 24 4.43 -21.71 -13.23
CA ARG A 24 5.19 -21.88 -14.47
C ARG A 24 4.72 -20.91 -15.53
N LEU A 25 5.65 -20.46 -16.37
CA LEU A 25 5.39 -19.63 -17.54
C LEU A 25 5.90 -20.36 -18.78
N PRO A 26 5.13 -20.36 -19.89
CA PRO A 26 5.46 -21.14 -21.08
C PRO A 26 6.63 -20.56 -21.88
N SER A 27 6.91 -19.25 -21.74
CA SER A 27 7.98 -18.56 -22.46
C SER A 27 8.42 -17.27 -21.76
N THR A 28 9.51 -16.68 -22.26
CA THR A 28 10.01 -15.37 -21.81
C THR A 28 9.01 -14.23 -22.11
N ASP A 29 8.28 -14.29 -23.22
CA ASP A 29 7.26 -13.27 -23.54
C ASP A 29 6.12 -13.24 -22.52
N SER A 30 5.82 -14.40 -21.94
CA SER A 30 4.85 -14.50 -20.85
C SER A 30 5.35 -13.81 -19.58
N VAL A 31 6.68 -13.77 -19.35
CA VAL A 31 7.29 -12.99 -18.26
C VAL A 31 7.05 -11.51 -18.50
N LEU A 32 7.30 -11.02 -19.72
CA LEU A 32 7.08 -9.61 -20.06
C LEU A 32 5.61 -9.22 -19.85
N THR A 33 4.68 -10.07 -20.27
CA THR A 33 3.24 -9.86 -20.08
C THR A 33 2.87 -9.79 -18.59
N MET A 34 3.39 -10.71 -17.79
CA MET A 34 3.19 -10.72 -16.33
C MET A 34 3.76 -9.46 -15.69
N LEU A 35 4.98 -9.05 -16.03
CA LEU A 35 5.61 -7.85 -15.47
C LEU A 35 4.83 -6.59 -15.82
N LYS A 36 4.38 -6.44 -17.08
CA LYS A 36 3.47 -5.35 -17.48
C LYS A 36 2.17 -5.35 -16.68
N TRP A 37 1.61 -6.53 -16.40
CA TRP A 37 0.41 -6.63 -15.56
C TRP A 37 0.69 -6.20 -14.11
N VAL A 38 1.81 -6.64 -13.53
CA VAL A 38 2.24 -6.27 -12.17
C VAL A 38 2.44 -4.76 -12.08
N GLU A 39 3.18 -4.16 -13.01
CA GLU A 39 3.40 -2.72 -13.08
C GLU A 39 2.07 -1.97 -13.14
N ARG A 40 1.17 -2.33 -14.06
CA ARG A 40 -0.17 -1.73 -14.14
C ARG A 40 -0.97 -1.87 -12.86
N HIS A 41 -0.85 -3.00 -12.15
CA HIS A 41 -1.55 -3.22 -10.88
C HIS A 41 -0.99 -2.35 -9.76
N LEU A 42 0.32 -2.18 -9.70
CA LEU A 42 0.98 -1.35 -8.69
C LEU A 42 0.80 0.14 -8.97
N SER A 43 0.87 0.58 -10.23
CA SER A 43 0.66 1.98 -10.63
C SER A 43 -0.77 2.47 -10.38
N LYS A 44 -1.76 1.56 -10.30
CA LYS A 44 -3.14 1.90 -9.88
C LYS A 44 -3.28 2.17 -8.39
N ARG A 45 -2.29 1.82 -7.57
CA ARG A 45 -2.30 2.15 -6.15
C ARG A 45 -2.04 3.66 -6.04
N LYS A 46 -3.08 4.43 -5.74
CA LYS A 46 -2.94 5.83 -5.30
C LYS A 46 -1.85 5.83 -4.22
N PRO A 47 -0.82 6.69 -4.27
CA PRO A 47 0.15 6.79 -3.19
C PRO A 47 -0.65 6.96 -1.90
N ARG A 48 -0.47 6.02 -0.97
CA ARG A 48 -1.08 6.11 0.35
C ARG A 48 -0.46 7.35 0.96
N ASN A 49 -1.21 8.45 1.00
CA ASN A 49 -0.78 9.70 1.59
C ASN A 49 -0.69 9.44 3.09
N THR A 50 0.45 8.89 3.54
CA THR A 50 0.81 8.74 4.95
C THR A 50 1.07 10.13 5.53
N GLY A 51 0.00 10.92 5.63
CA GLY A 51 -0.03 12.29 6.10
C GLY A 51 -1.44 12.75 6.47
N ASN A 52 -2.50 12.39 5.72
CA ASN A 52 -3.79 13.08 5.87
C ASN A 52 -5.07 12.20 5.86
N ASP A 53 -4.98 10.87 5.94
CA ASP A 53 -6.17 10.00 5.98
C ASP A 53 -6.84 9.96 7.38
N LEU A 54 -7.28 11.13 7.86
CA LEU A 54 -8.43 11.17 8.76
C LEU A 54 -9.68 10.88 7.91
N PRO A 55 -10.54 9.93 8.30
CA PRO A 55 -11.72 9.60 7.51
C PRO A 55 -12.63 10.84 7.38
N ASN A 56 -12.94 11.18 6.12
CA ASN A 56 -13.78 12.31 5.69
C ASN A 56 -15.24 12.29 6.22
N ARG A 57 -15.56 11.46 7.23
CA ARG A 57 -16.85 11.49 7.94
C ARG A 57 -16.94 12.62 8.97
N TYR A 58 -15.82 13.16 9.44
CA TYR A 58 -15.84 14.21 10.48
C TYR A 58 -15.88 15.65 9.95
N ARG A 59 -15.73 15.87 8.63
CA ARG A 59 -15.67 17.23 8.06
C ARG A 59 -17.03 17.88 7.78
N ARG A 60 -18.15 17.20 8.04
CA ARG A 60 -19.49 17.72 7.71
C ARG A 60 -20.32 18.25 8.90
N SER A 61 -19.71 18.41 10.07
CA SER A 61 -20.40 18.94 11.28
C SER A 61 -19.49 19.89 12.08
N SER A 62 -18.87 20.85 11.41
CA SER A 62 -18.18 21.95 12.09
C SER A 62 -18.83 23.27 11.72
N GLU A 63 -20.12 23.42 12.06
CA GLU A 63 -20.58 24.72 12.54
C GLU A 63 -19.71 25.08 13.75
N GLY A 64 -19.22 26.33 13.76
CA GLY A 64 -18.04 26.75 14.49
C GLY A 64 -18.04 26.40 15.96
N ILE A 65 -17.02 25.66 16.39
CA ILE A 65 -16.65 25.59 17.80
C ILE A 65 -15.63 26.69 18.02
N THR A 66 -16.09 27.83 18.52
CA THR A 66 -15.23 28.86 19.09
C THR A 66 -14.69 28.33 20.41
N MET A 67 -13.43 27.90 20.43
CA MET A 67 -12.75 27.55 21.68
C MET A 67 -12.31 28.84 22.36
N GLU A 68 -12.99 29.22 23.44
CA GLU A 68 -12.49 30.28 24.32
C GLU A 68 -11.38 29.70 25.19
N MET A 69 -10.19 30.30 25.11
CA MET A 69 -9.07 30.00 25.99
C MET A 69 -8.97 31.07 27.06
N SER A 70 -9.26 30.72 28.32
CA SER A 70 -8.97 31.60 29.46
C SER A 70 -7.47 31.50 29.79
N PHE A 71 -6.74 32.59 29.60
CA PHE A 71 -5.34 32.70 30.02
C PHE A 71 -5.30 32.85 31.54
N THR A 72 -4.70 31.90 32.26
CA THR A 72 -4.35 32.08 33.68
C THR A 72 -2.96 32.72 33.75
N GLU A 73 -2.89 33.90 34.37
CA GLU A 73 -1.62 34.61 34.56
C GLU A 73 -0.66 33.80 35.44
N PRO A 74 0.63 33.69 35.08
CA PRO A 74 1.61 33.05 35.93
C PRO A 74 1.92 33.94 37.15
N LEU A 75 1.75 33.36 38.33
CA LEU A 75 2.10 33.93 39.63
C LEU A 75 3.56 34.38 39.62
N LYS A 76 3.81 35.66 39.90
CA LYS A 76 5.16 36.18 40.15
C LYS A 76 5.57 35.82 41.57
N ASP A 77 6.55 34.94 41.72
CA ASP A 77 7.22 34.72 43.00
C ASP A 77 7.96 36.01 43.40
N THR A 78 7.58 36.53 44.57
CA THR A 78 8.26 37.63 45.30
C THR A 78 9.47 37.14 46.06
#